data_AF-A0A840UC50-F1
#
_entry.id   AF-A0A840UC50-F1
#
_cell.length_a   1.000
_cell.length_b   1.000
_cell.length_c   1.000
_cell.angle_alpha   90.00
_cell.angle_beta   90.00
_cell.angle_gamma   90.00
#
_symmetry.space_group_name_H-M   'P 1'
#
loop_
_entity.id
_entity.type
_entity.pdbx_description
1 polymer ?
#
loop_
_entity_poly.entity_id
_entity_poly.type
_entity_poly.pdbx_seq_one_letter_code
_entity_poly.pdbx_strand_id
1 'polypeptide(L)'
;MKKEIIIMSRTRRHFTSKFKSDLVIELLKGEKDLNTLAAENEILPNLLRNWKNEFLSKASIIFDDSREDNLNQKLETERKEKASYARKVGQLTMQVDWLKKKSEEILGPDYEKQYSPKPFEE
;
A
#
# COMPACT_ATOMS: atom_id res chain seq x y z
N MET A 1 29.94 24.52 35.15
CA MET A 1 28.52 24.82 34.85
C MET A 1 28.15 24.12 33.53
N LYS A 2 27.37 23.04 33.60
CA LYS A 2 26.90 22.33 32.40
C LYS A 2 25.68 23.09 31.88
N LYS A 3 25.77 23.68 30.69
CA LYS A 3 24.60 24.27 30.02
C LYS A 3 23.78 23.10 29.46
N GLU A 4 22.63 22.85 30.08
CA GLU A 4 21.61 21.97 29.51
C GLU A 4 21.13 22.60 28.20
N ILE A 5 21.38 21.90 27.09
CA ILE A 5 20.82 22.26 25.79
C ILE A 5 19.37 21.81 25.81
N ILE A 6 18.46 22.76 26.04
CA ILE A 6 17.03 22.54 25.88
C ILE A 6 16.79 22.29 24.38
N ILE A 7 16.61 21.03 24.01
CA ILE A 7 16.13 20.66 22.67
C ILE A 7 14.65 21.04 22.63
N MET A 8 14.37 22.28 22.22
CA MET A 8 13.00 22.66 21.89
C MET A 8 12.53 21.80 20.73
N SER A 9 11.49 20.99 20.96
CA SER A 9 10.80 20.23 19.91
C SER A 9 10.14 21.22 18.96
N ARG A 10 10.86 21.60 17.91
CA ARG A 10 10.35 22.47 16.85
C ARG A 10 9.21 21.74 16.16
N THR A 11 7.97 22.15 16.41
CA THR A 11 6.78 21.60 15.75
C THR A 11 7.01 21.57 14.25
N ARG A 12 6.89 20.38 13.65
CA ARG A 12 7.16 20.17 12.23
C ARG A 12 6.11 20.98 11.43
N ARG A 13 6.56 22.01 10.70
CA ARG A 13 5.68 22.74 9.77
C ARG A 13 5.15 21.75 8.71
N HIS A 14 3.83 21.68 8.57
CA HIS A 14 3.16 20.89 7.53
C HIS A 14 2.83 21.79 6.34
N PHE A 15 3.21 21.36 5.14
CA PHE A 15 2.93 22.05 3.88
C PHE A 15 1.99 21.20 3.03
N THR A 16 0.95 21.82 2.47
CA THR A 16 0.00 21.14 1.59
C THR A 16 0.66 20.74 0.27
N SER A 17 0.16 19.67 -0.37
CA SER A 17 0.72 19.21 -1.65
C SER A 17 0.61 20.27 -2.74
N LYS A 18 -0.51 21.01 -2.78
CA LYS A 18 -0.73 22.12 -3.72
C LYS A 18 0.31 23.23 -3.54
N PHE A 19 0.55 23.63 -2.30
CA PHE A 19 1.56 24.65 -2.03
C PHE A 19 2.96 24.23 -2.49
N LYS A 20 3.35 22.97 -2.22
CA LYS A 20 4.64 22.43 -2.69
C LYS A 20 4.74 22.43 -4.21
N SER A 21 3.68 22.00 -4.90
CA SER A 21 3.68 21.95 -6.38
C SER A 21 3.75 23.34 -6.99
N ASP A 22 2.94 24.28 -6.51
CA ASP A 22 2.88 25.64 -7.04
C ASP A 22 4.25 26.34 -6.88
N LEU A 23 4.87 26.18 -5.71
CA LEU A 23 6.19 26.74 -5.42
C LEU A 23 7.29 26.12 -6.28
N VAL A 24 7.28 24.80 -6.49
CA VAL A 24 8.24 24.13 -7.37
C VAL A 24 8.02 24.55 -8.83
N ILE A 25 6.77 24.74 -9.27
CA ILE A 25 6.46 25.23 -10.62
C ILE A 25 6.98 26.66 -10.80
N GLU A 26 6.77 27.56 -9.83
CA GLU A 26 7.33 28.92 -9.85
C GLU A 26 8.87 28.89 -9.94
N LEU A 27 9.51 28.01 -9.17
CA LEU A 27 10.96 27.79 -9.25
C LEU A 27 11.41 27.29 -10.64
N LEU A 28 10.63 26.41 -11.28
CA LEU A 28 10.94 25.86 -12.60
C LEU A 28 10.69 26.87 -13.73
N LYS A 29 9.79 27.84 -13.56
CA LYS A 29 9.60 28.97 -14.49
C LYS A 29 10.84 29.88 -14.55
N GLY A 30 11.63 29.92 -13.46
CA GLY A 30 12.90 30.66 -13.41
C GLY A 30 12.75 32.17 -13.21
N GLU A 31 11.56 32.66 -12.84
CA GLU A 31 11.31 34.09 -12.56
C GLU A 31 12.07 34.57 -11.31
N LYS A 32 12.32 33.68 -10.35
CA LYS A 32 13.07 33.95 -9.11
C LYS A 32 14.09 32.84 -8.85
N ASP A 33 15.21 33.22 -8.24
CA ASP A 33 16.20 32.26 -7.76
C ASP A 33 15.66 31.44 -6.57
N LEU A 34 16.21 30.23 -6.42
CA LEU A 34 15.87 29.31 -5.33
C LEU A 34 15.99 29.96 -3.96
N ASN A 35 17.06 30.74 -3.73
CA ASN A 35 17.29 31.35 -2.42
C ASN A 35 16.29 32.47 -2.13
N THR A 36 15.97 33.28 -3.14
CA THR A 36 14.98 34.35 -3.04
C THR A 36 13.59 33.78 -2.77
N LEU A 37 13.18 32.78 -3.55
CA LEU A 37 11.87 32.14 -3.41
C LEU A 37 11.72 31.42 -2.06
N ALA A 38 12.79 30.77 -1.59
CA ALA A 38 12.84 30.15 -0.27
C ALA A 38 12.71 31.20 0.85
N ALA A 39 13.40 32.34 0.74
CA ALA A 39 13.33 33.42 1.72
C ALA A 39 11.93 34.06 1.77
N GLU A 40 11.34 34.38 0.62
CA GLU A 40 10.00 34.97 0.50
C GLU A 40 8.90 34.10 1.13
N ASN A 41 9.07 32.78 1.05
CA ASN A 41 8.09 31.81 1.56
C ASN A 41 8.47 31.23 2.93
N GLU A 42 9.49 31.77 3.61
CA GLU A 42 10.02 31.29 4.89
C GLU A 42 10.37 29.78 4.90
N ILE A 43 10.91 29.28 3.80
CA ILE A 43 11.29 27.88 3.60
C ILE A 43 12.81 27.78 3.58
N LEU A 44 13.32 26.66 4.10
CA LEU A 44 14.75 26.38 4.01
C LEU A 44 15.10 26.07 2.54
N PRO A 45 16.14 26.69 1.95
CA PRO A 45 16.56 26.43 0.56
C PRO A 45 16.74 24.94 0.24
N ASN A 46 17.29 24.16 1.20
CA ASN A 46 17.46 22.72 1.04
C ASN A 46 16.11 21.96 0.95
N LEU A 47 15.09 22.41 1.67
CA LEU A 47 13.75 21.82 1.62
C LEU A 47 13.11 22.04 0.25
N LEU A 48 13.22 23.25 -0.30
CA LEU A 48 12.75 23.56 -1.65
C LEU A 48 13.50 22.77 -2.73
N ARG A 49 14.82 22.59 -2.58
CA ARG A 49 15.63 21.72 -3.45
C ARG A 49 15.14 20.27 -3.41
N ASN A 50 14.83 19.74 -2.23
CA ASN A 50 14.28 18.39 -2.08
C ASN A 50 12.91 18.25 -2.76
N TRP A 51 12.02 19.23 -2.61
CA TRP A 51 10.72 19.20 -3.28
C TRP A 51 10.84 19.28 -4.80
N LYS A 52 11.78 20.08 -5.32
CA LYS A 52 12.07 20.10 -6.76
C LYS A 52 12.49 18.72 -7.26
N ASN A 53 13.39 18.05 -6.56
CA ASN A 53 13.85 16.71 -6.94
C ASN A 53 12.71 15.68 -6.87
N GLU A 54 11.88 15.74 -5.82
CA GLU A 54 10.73 14.87 -5.65
C GLU A 54 9.66 15.09 -6.73
N PHE A 55 9.42 16.35 -7.11
CA PHE A 55 8.49 16.69 -8.18
C PHE A 55 8.95 16.15 -9.52
N LEU A 56 10.23 16.36 -9.88
CA LEU A 56 10.79 15.90 -11.15
C LEU A 56 10.84 14.36 -11.25
N SER A 57 11.16 13.66 -10.15
CA SER A 57 11.17 12.20 -10.15
C SER A 57 9.78 11.60 -10.33
N LYS A 58 8.76 12.21 -9.71
CA LYS A 58 7.36 11.79 -9.86
C LYS A 58 6.73 12.24 -11.17
N ALA A 59 7.18 13.35 -11.76
CA ALA A 59 6.65 13.88 -13.01
C ALA A 59 6.78 12.86 -14.16
N SER A 60 7.93 12.17 -14.26
CA SER A 60 8.12 11.15 -15.30
C SER A 60 7.10 10.02 -15.21
N ILE A 61 6.69 9.62 -14.00
CA ILE A 61 5.73 8.54 -13.77
C ILE A 61 4.31 8.95 -14.22
N ILE A 62 4.00 10.25 -14.24
CA ILE A 62 2.67 10.74 -14.65
C ILE A 62 2.47 10.60 -16.16
N PHE A 63 3.54 10.72 -16.94
CA PHE A 63 3.51 10.58 -18.40
C PHE A 63 3.80 9.15 -18.88
N ASP A 64 4.09 8.23 -17.97
CA ASP A 64 4.25 6.81 -18.29
C ASP A 64 2.86 6.16 -18.39
N ASP A 65 2.38 5.96 -19.62
CA ASP A 65 1.10 5.31 -19.93
C ASP A 65 1.02 3.87 -19.38
N SER A 66 2.15 3.28 -18.96
CA SER A 66 2.17 1.95 -18.34
C SER A 66 1.50 1.90 -16.96
N ARG A 67 1.08 3.03 -16.38
CA ARG A 67 0.40 3.04 -15.08
C ARG A 67 -0.90 2.25 -15.09
N GLU A 68 -1.73 2.40 -16.13
CA GLU A 68 -2.94 1.60 -16.28
C GLU A 68 -2.60 0.12 -16.54
N ASP A 69 -1.62 -0.14 -17.40
CA ASP A 69 -1.20 -1.51 -17.71
C ASP A 69 -0.64 -2.26 -16.49
N ASN A 70 0.17 -1.60 -15.65
CA ASN A 70 0.68 -2.17 -14.41
C ASN A 70 -0.44 -2.44 -13.39
N LEU A 71 -1.41 -1.52 -13.27
CA LEU A 71 -2.57 -1.71 -12.39
C LEU A 71 -3.45 -2.86 -12.87
N ASN A 72 -3.72 -2.92 -14.17
CA ASN A 72 -4.51 -3.98 -14.80
C ASN A 72 -3.82 -5.33 -14.67
N GLN A 73 -2.50 -5.39 -14.88
CA GLN A 73 -1.72 -6.62 -14.75
C GLN A 73 -1.74 -7.15 -13.31
N LYS A 74 -1.57 -6.27 -12.30
CA LYS A 74 -1.66 -6.67 -10.89
C LYS A 74 -3.05 -7.18 -10.54
N LEU A 75 -4.09 -6.49 -11.00
CA LEU A 75 -5.47 -6.88 -10.75
C LEU A 75 -5.83 -8.22 -11.43
N GLU A 76 -5.27 -8.48 -12.61
CA GLU A 76 -5.44 -9.75 -13.32
C GLU A 76 -4.71 -10.90 -12.60
N THR A 77 -3.52 -10.66 -12.03
CA THR A 77 -2.84 -11.67 -11.21
C THR A 77 -3.64 -12.03 -9.96
N GLU A 78 -4.17 -11.04 -9.23
CA GLU A 78 -5.00 -11.27 -8.04
C GLU A 78 -6.29 -12.03 -8.40
N ARG A 79 -6.90 -11.71 -9.54
CA ARG A 79 -8.08 -12.45 -10.06
C ARG A 79 -7.76 -13.90 -10.38
N LYS A 80 -6.63 -14.17 -11.04
CA LYS A 80 -6.20 -15.54 -11.38
C LYS A 80 -5.93 -16.37 -10.14
N GLU A 81 -5.25 -15.81 -9.15
CA GLU A 81 -5.00 -16.49 -7.87
C GLU A 81 -6.31 -16.81 -7.14
N LYS A 82 -7.20 -15.81 -7.01
CA LYS A 82 -8.51 -16.00 -6.38
C LYS A 82 -9.35 -17.06 -7.08
N ALA A 83 -9.33 -17.09 -8.41
CA ALA A 83 -10.01 -18.11 -9.21
C ALA A 83 -9.43 -19.52 -8.99
N SER A 84 -8.11 -19.64 -8.86
CA SER A 84 -7.43 -20.90 -8.55
C SER A 84 -7.85 -21.43 -7.17
N TYR A 85 -7.85 -20.57 -6.15
CA TYR A 85 -8.29 -20.94 -4.81
C TYR A 85 -9.77 -21.34 -4.78
N ALA A 86 -10.64 -20.58 -5.45
CA ALA A 86 -12.07 -20.91 -5.52
C ALA A 86 -12.32 -22.29 -6.17
N ARG A 87 -11.58 -22.63 -7.24
CA ARG A 87 -11.65 -23.97 -7.85
C ARG A 87 -11.19 -25.06 -6.89
N LYS A 88 -10.08 -24.83 -6.17
CA LYS A 88 -9.56 -25.80 -5.22
C LYS A 88 -10.52 -26.04 -4.06
N VAL A 89 -11.11 -24.97 -3.52
CA VAL A 89 -12.14 -25.05 -2.48
C VAL A 89 -13.35 -25.83 -2.99
N GLY A 90 -13.88 -25.49 -4.18
CA GLY A 90 -15.02 -26.23 -4.75
C GLY A 90 -14.75 -27.73 -4.94
N GLN A 91 -13.56 -28.08 -5.45
CA GLN A 91 -13.15 -29.49 -5.58
C GLN A 91 -13.07 -30.19 -4.20
N LEU A 92 -12.45 -29.54 -3.21
CA LEU A 92 -12.32 -30.08 -1.86
C LEU A 92 -13.68 -30.23 -1.18
N THR A 93 -14.58 -29.25 -1.33
CA THR A 93 -15.96 -29.34 -0.81
C THR A 93 -16.68 -30.54 -1.38
N MET A 94 -16.64 -30.75 -2.70
CA MET A 94 -17.26 -31.93 -3.32
C MET A 94 -16.66 -33.25 -2.81
N GLN A 95 -15.33 -33.31 -2.64
CA GLN A 95 -14.66 -34.50 -2.11
C GLN A 95 -15.03 -34.77 -0.65
N VAL A 96 -15.07 -33.73 0.18
CA VAL A 96 -15.46 -33.82 1.58
C VAL A 96 -16.91 -34.27 1.69
N ASP A 97 -17.84 -33.65 0.94
CA ASP A 97 -19.25 -34.02 0.97
C ASP A 97 -19.47 -35.48 0.55
N TRP A 98 -18.75 -35.94 -0.48
CA TRP A 98 -18.80 -37.33 -0.90
C TRP A 98 -18.26 -38.29 0.17
N LEU A 99 -17.12 -37.97 0.78
CA LEU A 99 -16.54 -38.78 1.86
C LEU A 99 -17.45 -38.83 3.07
N LYS A 100 -18.02 -37.69 3.49
CA LYS A 100 -18.97 -37.62 4.60
C LYS A 100 -20.18 -38.52 4.36
N LYS A 101 -20.76 -38.45 3.17
CA LYS A 101 -21.87 -39.32 2.77
C LYS A 101 -21.49 -40.80 2.85
N LYS A 102 -20.30 -41.17 2.37
CA LYS A 102 -19.82 -42.57 2.44
C LYS A 102 -19.54 -43.04 3.85
N SER A 103 -18.98 -42.19 4.70
CA SER A 103 -18.77 -42.50 6.11
C SER A 103 -20.10 -42.69 6.83
N GLU A 104 -21.12 -41.86 6.57
CA GLU A 104 -22.46 -42.03 7.12
C GLU A 104 -23.12 -43.35 6.67
N GLU A 105 -22.98 -43.72 5.39
CA GLU A 105 -23.49 -44.99 4.84
C GLU A 105 -22.84 -46.23 5.51
N ILE A 106 -21.55 -46.17 5.86
CA ILE A 106 -20.77 -47.32 6.37
C ILE A 106 -20.78 -47.38 7.90
N LEU A 107 -20.61 -46.24 8.56
CA LEU A 107 -20.37 -46.13 10.00
C LEU A 107 -21.60 -45.60 10.77
N GLY A 108 -22.66 -45.22 10.06
CA GLY A 108 -23.88 -44.64 10.63
C GLY A 108 -23.78 -43.13 10.90
N PRO A 109 -24.90 -42.47 11.23
CA PRO A 109 -24.99 -41.00 11.34
C PRO A 109 -24.12 -40.39 12.44
N ASP A 110 -23.74 -41.16 13.46
CA ASP A 110 -22.91 -40.69 14.57
C ASP A 110 -21.38 -40.79 14.31
N TYR A 111 -20.95 -41.14 13.09
CA TYR A 111 -19.53 -41.37 12.79
C TYR A 111 -18.64 -40.15 13.05
N GLU A 112 -19.12 -38.93 12.79
CA GLU A 112 -18.32 -37.71 12.98
C GLU A 112 -17.92 -37.56 14.45
N LYS A 113 -18.81 -37.89 15.38
CA LYS A 113 -18.55 -37.81 16.83
C LYS A 113 -17.53 -38.86 17.31
N GLN A 114 -17.48 -40.01 16.64
CA GLN A 114 -16.62 -41.13 17.04
C GLN A 114 -15.22 -41.07 16.42
N TYR A 115 -15.11 -40.54 15.20
CA TYR A 115 -13.90 -40.66 14.39
C TYR A 115 -13.32 -39.33 13.88
N SER A 116 -14.06 -38.22 14.01
CA SER A 116 -13.59 -36.92 13.54
C SER A 116 -13.26 -36.02 14.73
N PRO A 117 -12.02 -36.04 15.24
CA PRO A 117 -11.59 -35.05 16.23
C PRO A 117 -11.72 -33.66 15.59
N LYS A 118 -12.42 -32.75 16.26
CA LYS A 118 -12.60 -31.40 15.73
C LYS A 118 -11.25 -30.70 15.71
N PRO A 119 -10.79 -30.20 14.54
CA PRO A 119 -9.62 -29.35 14.53
C PRO A 119 -9.99 -28.09 15.31
N PHE A 120 -9.13 -27.68 16.25
CA PHE A 120 -9.26 -26.47 17.07
C PHE A 120 -10.21 -26.50 18.28
N GLU A 121 -10.70 -27.66 18.72
CA GLU A 121 -11.21 -27.79 20.10
C GLU A 121 -10.07 -28.29 20.99
N GLU A 122 -9.57 -27.41 21.87
CA GLU A 122 -8.83 -27.80 23.09
C GLU A 122 -9.77 -28.43 24.12
#